data_AF-A0A964KMG9-F1
#
_entry.id   AF-A0A964KMG9-F1
#
_cell.length_a   1.000
_cell.length_b   1.000
_cell.length_c   1.000
_cell.angle_alpha   90.00
_cell.angle_beta   90.00
_cell.angle_gamma   90.00
#
_symmetry.space_group_name_H-M   'P 1'
#
loop_
_entity.id
_entity.type
_entity.pdbx_description
1 polymer ?
#
loop_
_entity_poly.entity_id
_entity_poly.type
_entity_poly.pdbx_seq_one_letter_code
_entity_poly.pdbx_strand_id
1 'polypeptide(L)'
;MAVFEKPPTPEWTEEYLILDLLHKNGSLTTAKLWEFVHDNQRSAMKTIFGSADRVHSRRNFYYWLRSLDHEGLIDREEGMASITGYGRWLADANKDEFLVRNNFLSTWVCHACSGRERAVLTAPAMGTFATSKNRVSVDAECPSCHTTFSHHPLPQKMDGLGFAQFYNNAVGDLSRILPVTAEPVAF
;
A
#
# COMPACT_ATOMS: atom_id res chain seq x y z
N MET A 1 -11.28 -25.70 -3.89
CA MET A 1 -12.04 -24.47 -3.63
C MET A 1 -11.66 -24.00 -2.23
N ALA A 2 -10.92 -22.90 -2.11
CA ALA A 2 -10.56 -22.37 -0.80
C ALA A 2 -11.80 -21.71 -0.18
N VAL A 3 -12.24 -22.23 0.96
CA VAL A 3 -13.33 -21.66 1.76
C VAL A 3 -12.68 -20.60 2.64
N PHE A 4 -12.97 -19.33 2.38
CA PHE A 4 -12.56 -18.23 3.26
C PHE A 4 -13.49 -18.22 4.48
N GLU A 5 -12.95 -18.55 5.67
CA GLU A 5 -13.71 -18.69 6.93
C GLU A 5 -14.19 -17.35 7.54
N LYS A 6 -13.86 -16.20 6.95
CA LYS A 6 -14.43 -14.90 7.35
C LYS A 6 -14.73 -14.05 6.13
N PRO A 7 -15.93 -13.42 6.04
CA PRO A 7 -16.16 -12.39 5.04
C PRO A 7 -15.13 -11.26 5.28
N PRO A 8 -14.51 -10.70 4.22
CA PRO A 8 -13.59 -9.59 4.38
C PRO A 8 -14.30 -8.47 5.15
N THR A 9 -13.69 -8.00 6.24
CA THR A 9 -14.22 -6.88 7.02
C THR A 9 -14.27 -5.63 6.13
N PRO A 10 -15.40 -4.90 6.06
CA PRO A 10 -15.59 -3.79 5.12
C PRO A 10 -14.58 -2.63 5.26
N GLU A 11 -13.97 -2.48 6.43
CA GLU A 11 -13.06 -1.37 6.74
C GLU A 11 -11.79 -1.37 5.87
N TRP A 12 -11.38 -2.54 5.39
CA TRP A 12 -10.17 -2.75 4.58
C TRP A 12 -10.41 -2.45 3.09
N THR A 13 -11.63 -2.02 2.74
CA THR A 13 -12.05 -1.84 1.35
C THR A 13 -11.92 -0.42 0.86
N GLU A 14 -11.98 0.61 1.72
CA GLU A 14 -12.11 1.98 1.18
C GLU A 14 -10.81 2.52 0.60
N GLU A 15 -9.66 2.32 1.26
CA GLU A 15 -8.35 2.65 0.70
C GLU A 15 -8.12 1.90 -0.63
N TYR A 16 -8.23 0.57 -0.60
CA TYR A 16 -8.06 -0.28 -1.78
C TYR A 16 -9.02 0.11 -2.90
N LEU A 17 -10.30 0.36 -2.58
CA LEU A 17 -11.32 0.72 -3.56
C LEU A 17 -11.08 2.09 -4.16
N ILE A 18 -10.65 3.08 -3.36
CA ILE A 18 -10.28 4.40 -3.88
C ILE A 18 -9.12 4.27 -4.87
N LEU A 19 -8.07 3.54 -4.48
CA LEU A 19 -6.90 3.33 -5.34
C LEU A 19 -7.24 2.55 -6.60
N ASP A 20 -8.02 1.47 -6.50
CA ASP A 20 -8.49 0.67 -7.64
C ASP A 20 -9.35 1.50 -8.61
N LEU A 21 -10.27 2.32 -8.09
CA LEU A 21 -11.11 3.20 -8.92
C LEU A 21 -10.29 4.27 -9.63
N LEU A 22 -9.34 4.90 -8.96
CA LEU A 22 -8.44 5.89 -9.57
C LEU A 22 -7.48 5.23 -10.57
N HIS A 23 -7.01 4.01 -10.30
CA HIS A 23 -6.18 3.26 -11.23
C HIS A 23 -6.94 2.95 -12.53
N LYS A 24 -8.20 2.51 -12.43
CA LYS A 24 -9.05 2.14 -13.58
C LYS A 24 -9.55 3.34 -14.38
N ASN A 25 -9.86 4.45 -13.71
CA ASN A 25 -10.53 5.59 -14.33
C ASN A 25 -9.62 6.80 -14.55
N GLY A 26 -8.38 6.75 -14.07
CA GLY A 26 -7.48 7.91 -14.03
C GLY A 26 -7.95 8.95 -13.02
N SER A 27 -7.71 10.22 -13.33
CA SER A 27 -8.05 11.34 -12.45
C SER A 27 -9.57 11.54 -12.37
N LEU A 28 -10.11 11.64 -11.16
CA LEU A 28 -11.54 11.84 -10.91
C LEU A 28 -11.76 13.08 -10.05
N THR A 29 -12.88 13.78 -10.27
CA THR A 29 -13.33 14.78 -9.30
C THR A 29 -13.68 14.08 -7.98
N THR A 30 -13.48 14.77 -6.87
CA THR A 30 -13.79 14.22 -5.54
C THR A 30 -15.27 13.81 -5.42
N ALA A 31 -16.18 14.53 -6.08
CA ALA A 31 -17.59 14.19 -6.12
C ALA A 31 -17.86 12.88 -6.86
N LYS A 32 -17.26 12.69 -8.04
CA LYS A 32 -17.43 11.49 -8.85
C LYS A 32 -16.78 10.27 -8.21
N LEU A 33 -15.61 10.45 -7.60
CA LEU A 33 -14.95 9.39 -6.83
C LEU A 33 -15.82 8.93 -5.65
N TRP A 34 -16.43 9.87 -4.92
CA TRP A 34 -17.37 9.53 -3.84
C TRP A 34 -18.56 8.70 -4.35
N GLU A 35 -19.19 9.11 -5.45
CA GLU A 35 -20.30 8.37 -6.05
C GLU A 35 -19.90 6.94 -6.38
N PHE A 36 -18.74 6.76 -7.03
CA PHE A 36 -18.22 5.43 -7.37
C PHE A 36 -17.93 4.57 -6.15
N VAL A 37 -17.29 5.12 -5.10
CA VAL A 37 -17.02 4.40 -3.85
C VAL A 37 -18.33 3.98 -3.19
N HIS A 38 -19.26 4.92 -3.04
CA HIS A 38 -20.55 4.70 -2.40
C HIS A 38 -21.38 3.62 -3.12
N ASP A 39 -21.46 3.68 -4.45
CA ASP A 39 -22.24 2.73 -5.24
C ASP A 39 -21.61 1.32 -5.24
N ASN A 40 -20.28 1.23 -5.26
CA ASN A 40 -19.57 -0.05 -5.12
C ASN A 40 -19.81 -0.67 -3.74
N GLN A 41 -19.67 0.11 -2.67
CA GLN A 41 -19.95 -0.35 -1.30
C GLN A 41 -21.39 -0.80 -1.14
N ARG A 42 -22.36 -0.03 -1.66
CA ARG A 42 -23.79 -0.37 -1.60
C ARG A 42 -24.09 -1.68 -2.32
N SER A 43 -23.52 -1.86 -3.51
CA SER A 43 -23.69 -3.08 -4.31
C SER A 43 -23.09 -4.29 -3.60
N ALA A 44 -21.88 -4.16 -3.06
CA ALA A 44 -21.23 -5.22 -2.30
C ALA A 44 -22.02 -5.62 -1.04
N MET A 45 -22.49 -4.64 -0.27
CA MET A 45 -23.28 -4.91 0.95
C MET A 45 -24.60 -5.62 0.61
N LYS A 46 -25.29 -5.20 -0.46
CA LYS A 46 -26.52 -5.86 -0.92
C LYS A 46 -26.27 -7.33 -1.30
N THR A 47 -25.15 -7.61 -1.96
CA THR A 47 -24.78 -8.98 -2.35
C THR A 47 -24.41 -9.85 -1.14
N ILE A 48 -23.65 -9.33 -0.18
CA ILE A 48 -23.12 -10.12 0.95
C ILE A 48 -24.16 -10.29 2.06
N PHE A 49 -24.91 -9.23 2.38
CA PHE A 49 -25.77 -9.16 3.57
C PHE A 49 -27.26 -8.99 3.24
N GLY A 50 -27.62 -8.88 1.96
CA GLY A 50 -29.01 -8.62 1.55
C GLY A 50 -29.52 -7.20 1.89
N SER A 51 -28.66 -6.33 2.45
CA SER A 51 -29.01 -4.96 2.84
C SER A 51 -27.96 -3.94 2.40
N ALA A 52 -28.39 -2.69 2.23
CA ALA A 52 -27.56 -1.58 1.79
C ALA A 52 -27.11 -0.68 2.96
N ASP A 53 -27.47 -1.01 4.20
CA ASP A 53 -27.46 -0.06 5.32
C ASP A 53 -26.09 0.07 6.01
N ARG A 54 -25.06 -0.58 5.45
CA ARG A 54 -23.69 -0.62 6.01
C ARG A 54 -22.65 0.01 5.09
N VAL A 55 -23.02 1.08 4.39
CA VAL A 55 -22.11 1.87 3.54
C VAL A 55 -21.42 2.95 4.37
N HIS A 56 -20.16 3.25 4.07
CA HIS A 56 -19.43 4.27 4.81
C HIS A 56 -20.02 5.67 4.55
N SER A 57 -19.94 6.53 5.57
CA SER A 57 -20.41 7.90 5.44
C SER A 57 -19.47 8.74 4.58
N ARG A 58 -19.99 9.84 4.03
CA ARG A 58 -19.17 10.83 3.30
C ARG A 58 -18.01 11.37 4.15
N ARG A 59 -18.17 11.43 5.47
CA ARG A 59 -17.11 11.82 6.41
C ARG A 59 -15.95 10.83 6.41
N ASN A 60 -16.24 9.53 6.37
CA ASN A 60 -15.23 8.48 6.31
C ASN A 60 -14.47 8.52 4.99
N PHE A 61 -15.18 8.74 3.89
CA PHE A 61 -14.55 8.94 2.58
C PHE A 61 -13.53 10.07 2.57
N TYR A 62 -13.89 11.26 3.07
CA TYR A 62 -12.93 12.37 3.17
C TYR A 62 -11.82 12.13 4.18
N TYR A 63 -12.02 11.29 5.19
CA TYR A 63 -10.96 10.84 6.08
C TYR A 63 -9.93 10.01 5.31
N TRP A 64 -10.37 8.96 4.60
CA TRP A 64 -9.47 8.11 3.81
C TRP A 64 -8.78 8.88 2.69
N LEU A 65 -9.50 9.76 1.99
CA LEU A 65 -8.90 10.59 0.94
C LEU A 65 -7.77 11.48 1.47
N ARG A 66 -7.85 11.95 2.72
CA ARG A 66 -6.75 12.69 3.36
C ARG A 66 -5.62 11.78 3.80
N SER A 67 -5.91 10.57 4.29
CA SER A 67 -4.88 9.58 4.64
C SER A 67 -4.04 9.22 3.42
N LEU A 68 -4.69 8.84 2.32
CA LEU A 68 -4.02 8.46 1.07
C LEU A 68 -3.18 9.60 0.49
N ASP A 69 -3.65 10.85 0.59
CA ASP A 69 -2.90 12.03 0.14
C ASP A 69 -1.69 12.30 1.05
N HIS A 70 -1.87 12.17 2.37
CA HIS A 70 -0.79 12.31 3.35
C HIS A 70 0.29 11.24 3.17
N GLU A 71 -0.11 10.00 2.88
CA GLU A 71 0.78 8.87 2.60
C GLU A 71 1.42 8.96 1.20
N GLY A 72 1.03 9.94 0.37
CA GLY A 72 1.56 10.12 -0.98
C GLY A 72 1.12 9.05 -1.97
N LEU A 73 0.00 8.36 -1.71
CA LEU A 73 -0.60 7.35 -2.59
C LEU A 73 -1.50 7.98 -3.66
N ILE A 74 -2.01 9.19 -3.39
CA ILE A 74 -2.77 10.00 -4.35
C ILE A 74 -2.26 11.44 -4.38
N ASP A 75 -2.50 12.11 -5.50
CA ASP A 75 -2.40 13.56 -5.65
C ASP A 75 -3.79 14.18 -5.62
N ARG A 76 -3.88 15.38 -5.04
CA ARG A 76 -5.12 16.15 -4.95
C ARG A 76 -4.88 17.59 -5.41
N GLU A 77 -5.34 17.90 -6.61
CA GLU A 77 -5.20 19.23 -7.22
C GLU A 77 -6.55 19.70 -7.73
N GLU A 78 -6.91 20.96 -7.46
CA GLU A 78 -8.12 21.60 -8.01
C GLU A 78 -9.44 20.80 -7.82
N GLY A 79 -9.54 20.02 -6.73
CA GLY A 79 -10.69 19.18 -6.44
C GLY A 79 -10.73 17.83 -7.19
N MET A 80 -9.70 17.56 -7.99
CA MET A 80 -9.40 16.26 -8.60
C MET A 80 -8.56 15.41 -7.64
N ALA A 81 -8.67 14.10 -7.79
CA ALA A 81 -7.80 13.11 -7.20
C ALA A 81 -7.21 12.22 -8.30
N SER A 82 -5.93 11.92 -8.22
CA SER A 82 -5.21 11.03 -9.15
C SER A 82 -4.25 10.12 -8.39
N ILE A 83 -3.93 8.98 -8.97
CA ILE A 83 -3.05 8.00 -8.31
C ILE A 83 -1.57 8.34 -8.56
N THR A 84 -0.74 8.26 -7.52
CA THR A 84 0.72 8.42 -7.65
C THR A 84 1.37 7.12 -8.13
N GLY A 85 2.70 7.13 -8.31
CA GLY A 85 3.45 5.89 -8.58
C GLY A 85 3.32 4.86 -7.45
N TYR A 86 3.35 5.31 -6.19
CA TYR A 86 3.11 4.43 -5.04
C TYR A 86 1.70 3.86 -5.01
N GLY A 87 0.69 4.72 -5.21
CA GLY A 87 -0.70 4.27 -5.27
C GLY A 87 -0.91 3.26 -6.39
N ARG A 88 -0.29 3.46 -7.56
CA ARG A 88 -0.36 2.53 -8.69
C ARG A 88 0.21 1.17 -8.34
N TRP A 89 1.40 1.14 -7.72
CA TRP A 89 2.02 -0.11 -7.29
C TRP A 89 1.17 -0.88 -6.27
N LEU A 90 0.46 -0.18 -5.38
CA LEU A 90 -0.51 -0.80 -4.48
C LEU A 90 -1.77 -1.28 -5.21
N ALA A 91 -2.31 -0.50 -6.14
CA ALA A 91 -3.53 -0.85 -6.89
C ALA A 91 -3.33 -2.06 -7.82
N ASP A 92 -2.11 -2.26 -8.31
CA ASP A 92 -1.73 -3.45 -9.10
C ASP A 92 -1.70 -4.75 -8.27
N ALA A 93 -1.77 -4.63 -6.94
CA ALA A 93 -1.84 -5.78 -6.05
C ALA A 93 -3.26 -6.37 -6.02
N ASN A 94 -3.35 -7.70 -5.93
CA ASN A 94 -4.60 -8.31 -5.50
C ASN A 94 -4.87 -7.96 -4.02
N LYS A 95 -6.09 -8.24 -3.55
CA LYS A 95 -6.52 -7.89 -2.19
C LYS A 95 -5.64 -8.50 -1.10
N ASP A 96 -5.12 -9.70 -1.32
CA ASP A 96 -4.29 -10.41 -0.33
C ASP A 96 -2.87 -9.82 -0.25
N GLU A 97 -2.35 -9.34 -1.38
CA GLU A 97 -1.04 -8.68 -1.48
C GLU A 97 -1.07 -7.21 -1.05
N PHE A 98 -2.22 -6.54 -1.14
CA PHE A 98 -2.34 -5.11 -0.85
C PHE A 98 -1.77 -4.75 0.53
N LEU A 99 -2.13 -5.50 1.57
CA LEU A 99 -1.63 -5.25 2.92
C LEU A 99 -0.12 -5.42 3.02
N VAL A 100 0.43 -6.43 2.33
CA VAL A 100 1.88 -6.70 2.35
C VAL A 100 2.63 -5.57 1.66
N ARG A 101 2.14 -5.11 0.50
CA ARG A 101 2.74 -3.97 -0.21
C ARG A 101 2.55 -2.65 0.54
N ASN A 102 1.41 -2.43 1.19
CA ASN A 102 1.18 -1.21 1.97
C ASN A 102 2.14 -1.16 3.18
N ASN A 103 2.28 -2.28 3.90
CA ASN A 103 3.29 -2.40 4.95
C ASN A 103 4.70 -2.23 4.41
N PHE A 104 4.98 -2.69 3.19
CA PHE A 104 6.27 -2.46 2.57
C PHE A 104 6.54 -0.96 2.39
N LEU A 105 5.59 -0.20 1.86
CA LEU A 105 5.75 1.25 1.66
C LEU A 105 5.96 1.99 2.99
N SER A 106 5.21 1.65 4.04
CA SER A 106 5.35 2.31 5.35
C SER A 106 6.65 1.97 6.09
N THR A 107 7.29 0.86 5.69
CA THR A 107 8.44 0.30 6.41
C THR A 107 9.76 0.59 5.70
N TRP A 108 9.80 0.43 4.37
CA TRP A 108 11.03 0.39 3.58
C TRP A 108 11.28 1.65 2.77
N VAL A 109 10.32 2.56 2.70
CA VAL A 109 10.49 3.86 2.03
C VAL A 109 11.06 4.86 3.03
N CYS A 110 12.19 5.49 2.69
CA CYS A 110 12.72 6.58 3.48
C CYS A 110 11.87 7.85 3.23
N HIS A 111 10.99 8.20 4.17
CA HIS A 111 10.11 9.38 4.04
C HIS A 111 10.86 10.73 4.01
N ALA A 112 12.10 10.79 4.51
CA ALA A 112 12.92 12.00 4.43
C ALA A 112 13.50 12.24 3.03
N CYS A 113 13.75 11.17 2.27
CA CYS A 113 14.38 11.25 0.95
C CYS A 113 13.40 10.98 -0.20
N SER A 114 12.30 10.29 0.08
CA SER A 114 11.29 9.95 -0.91
C SER A 114 10.27 11.07 -1.07
N GLY A 115 9.59 11.07 -2.20
CA GLY A 115 8.48 11.97 -2.49
C GLY A 115 7.54 11.31 -3.50
N ARG A 116 6.54 12.04 -3.97
CA ARG A 116 5.52 11.47 -4.86
C ARG A 116 6.08 11.00 -6.21
N GLU A 117 7.19 11.60 -6.65
CA GLU A 117 7.83 11.34 -7.95
C GLU A 117 9.07 10.45 -7.85
N ARG A 118 9.55 10.10 -6.65
CA ARG A 118 10.75 9.28 -6.47
C ARG A 118 10.69 8.46 -5.18
N ALA A 119 11.15 7.22 -5.24
CA ALA A 119 11.33 6.37 -4.07
C ALA A 119 12.80 6.21 -3.72
N VAL A 120 13.09 6.33 -2.43
CA VAL A 120 14.36 5.92 -1.84
C VAL A 120 14.06 4.82 -0.84
N LEU A 121 14.46 3.59 -1.17
CA LEU A 121 14.24 2.43 -0.31
C LEU A 121 15.45 2.22 0.60
N THR A 122 15.18 1.94 1.87
CA THR A 122 16.23 1.63 2.85
C THR A 122 16.83 0.25 2.56
N ALA A 123 18.15 0.18 2.47
CA ALA A 123 18.93 -1.02 2.25
C ALA A 123 18.86 -1.95 3.47
N PRO A 124 18.29 -3.17 3.35
CA PRO A 124 18.22 -4.12 4.45
C PRO A 124 19.59 -4.74 4.76
N ALA A 125 20.01 -4.71 6.02
CA ALA A 125 21.22 -5.36 6.49
C ALA A 125 20.95 -6.84 6.81
N MET A 126 21.02 -7.72 5.80
CA MET A 126 20.62 -9.14 5.95
C MET A 126 21.37 -9.93 7.04
N GLY A 127 22.57 -9.51 7.44
CA GLY A 127 23.28 -10.10 8.59
C GLY A 127 22.56 -9.92 9.93
N THR A 128 21.58 -9.00 10.00
CA THR A 128 20.74 -8.73 11.18
C THR A 128 19.37 -9.40 11.09
N PHE A 129 19.11 -10.19 10.04
CA PHE A 129 17.83 -10.84 9.82
C PHE A 129 17.50 -11.80 10.97
N ALA A 130 16.37 -11.57 11.62
CA ALA A 130 15.87 -12.40 12.69
C ALA A 130 14.37 -12.64 12.57
N THR A 131 13.94 -13.84 12.92
CA THR A 131 12.52 -14.21 12.95
C THR A 131 12.09 -14.47 14.39
N SER A 132 11.04 -13.79 14.85
CA SER A 132 10.48 -13.97 16.20
C SER A 132 8.96 -13.82 16.19
N LYS A 133 8.23 -14.76 16.80
CA LYS A 133 6.76 -14.68 17.00
C LYS A 133 5.98 -14.26 15.74
N ASN A 134 6.30 -14.84 14.59
CA ASN A 134 5.69 -14.54 13.27
C ASN A 134 5.98 -13.14 12.72
N ARG A 135 7.06 -12.50 13.20
CA ARG A 135 7.58 -11.25 12.67
C ARG A 135 8.99 -11.47 12.18
N VAL A 136 9.30 -10.85 11.05
CA VAL A 136 10.65 -10.68 10.54
C VAL A 136 11.16 -9.34 11.03
N SER A 137 12.35 -9.28 11.61
CA SER A 137 13.05 -8.03 11.92
C SER A 137 14.40 -8.01 11.22
N VAL A 138 14.71 -6.89 10.61
CA VAL A 138 15.97 -6.63 9.92
C VAL A 138 16.25 -5.15 10.05
N ASP A 139 17.50 -4.81 10.33
CA ASP A 139 17.96 -3.42 10.37
C ASP A 139 18.10 -2.89 8.94
N ALA A 140 17.93 -1.59 8.76
CA ALA A 140 18.00 -0.97 7.45
C ALA A 140 18.69 0.40 7.50
N GLU A 141 19.29 0.80 6.38
CA GLU A 141 19.89 2.13 6.24
C GLU A 141 19.40 2.79 4.96
N CYS A 142 19.04 4.08 5.03
CA CYS A 142 18.73 4.84 3.82
C CYS A 142 20.02 5.14 3.02
N PRO A 143 20.14 4.72 1.74
CA PRO A 143 21.33 4.96 0.94
C PRO A 143 21.56 6.44 0.59
N SER A 144 20.58 7.31 0.81
CA SER A 144 20.69 8.75 0.51
C SER A 144 21.06 9.61 1.72
N CYS A 145 20.46 9.36 2.88
CA CYS A 145 20.68 10.17 4.08
C CYS A 145 21.39 9.44 5.22
N HIS A 146 21.76 8.16 5.01
CA HIS A 146 22.43 7.31 6.00
C HIS A 146 21.70 7.19 7.35
N THR A 147 20.41 7.52 7.37
CA THR A 147 19.57 7.29 8.55
C THR A 147 19.38 5.80 8.70
N THR A 148 19.81 5.29 9.85
CA THR A 148 19.62 3.90 10.24
C THR A 148 18.30 3.73 10.95
N PHE A 149 17.66 2.62 10.67
CA PHE A 149 16.41 2.22 11.26
C PHE A 149 16.59 0.82 11.83
N SER A 150 16.40 0.70 13.15
CA SER A 150 16.54 -0.57 13.84
C SER A 150 15.25 -1.36 13.78
N HIS A 151 15.33 -2.61 13.35
CA HIS A 151 14.28 -3.61 13.40
C HIS A 151 12.94 -3.19 12.76
N HIS A 152 12.76 -3.52 11.49
CA HIS A 152 11.49 -3.36 10.79
C HIS A 152 10.62 -4.63 10.84
N PRO A 153 9.60 -4.71 11.73
CA PRO A 153 8.75 -5.90 11.83
C PRO A 153 7.82 -6.03 10.62
N LEU A 154 8.00 -7.06 9.80
CA LEU A 154 7.01 -7.43 8.79
C LEU A 154 5.96 -8.41 9.36
N PRO A 155 4.66 -8.20 9.09
CA PRO A 155 3.60 -9.10 9.53
C PRO A 155 3.48 -10.32 8.60
N GLN A 156 4.54 -11.13 8.49
CA GLN A 156 4.49 -12.38 7.75
C GLN A 156 5.59 -13.35 8.19
N LYS A 157 5.31 -14.66 8.13
CA LYS A 157 6.36 -15.69 8.18
C LYS A 157 7.04 -15.74 6.82
N MET A 158 8.20 -15.11 6.71
CA MET A 158 9.06 -15.17 5.55
C MET A 158 10.48 -15.48 6.03
N ASP A 159 11.18 -16.37 5.35
CA ASP A 159 12.59 -16.63 5.63
C ASP A 159 13.48 -15.55 4.96
N GLY A 160 14.78 -15.57 5.23
CA GLY A 160 15.70 -14.55 4.72
C GLY A 160 15.75 -14.51 3.19
N LEU A 161 15.71 -15.68 2.54
CA LEU A 161 15.67 -15.79 1.08
C LEU A 161 14.36 -15.24 0.51
N GLY A 162 13.23 -15.62 1.07
CA GLY A 162 11.92 -15.10 0.66
C GLY A 162 11.83 -13.59 0.83
N PHE A 163 12.42 -13.04 1.90
CA PHE A 163 12.49 -11.60 2.12
C PHE A 163 13.34 -10.90 1.07
N ALA A 164 14.54 -11.41 0.80
CA ALA A 164 15.41 -10.86 -0.24
C ALA A 164 14.72 -10.88 -1.62
N GLN A 165 14.04 -11.97 -1.96
CA GLN A 165 13.26 -12.08 -3.19
C GLN A 165 12.11 -11.07 -3.24
N PHE A 166 11.32 -10.96 -2.17
CA PHE A 166 10.22 -10.00 -2.10
C PHE A 166 10.72 -8.55 -2.23
N TYR A 167 11.76 -8.19 -1.48
CA TYR A 167 12.35 -6.85 -1.53
C TYR A 167 12.86 -6.52 -2.94
N ASN A 168 13.65 -7.42 -3.56
CA ASN A 168 14.19 -7.19 -4.90
C ASN A 168 13.09 -7.12 -5.97
N ASN A 169 12.03 -7.93 -5.84
CA ASN A 169 10.87 -7.84 -6.73
C ASN A 169 10.14 -6.51 -6.56
N ALA A 170 9.93 -6.05 -5.32
CA ALA A 170 9.31 -4.75 -5.03
C ALA A 170 10.14 -3.59 -5.62
N VAL A 171 11.47 -3.63 -5.48
CA VAL A 171 12.39 -2.67 -6.11
C VAL A 171 12.19 -2.67 -7.64
N GLY A 172 12.19 -3.85 -8.26
CA GLY A 172 12.01 -3.99 -9.70
C GLY A 172 10.66 -3.48 -10.20
N ASP A 173 9.57 -3.80 -9.49
CA ASP A 173 8.22 -3.37 -9.85
C ASP A 173 8.04 -1.86 -9.68
N LEU A 174 8.50 -1.28 -8.56
CA LEU A 174 8.46 0.17 -8.33
C LEU A 174 9.29 0.92 -9.37
N SER A 175 10.45 0.38 -9.78
CA SER A 175 11.33 1.01 -10.78
C SER A 175 10.71 1.10 -12.17
N ARG A 176 9.69 0.27 -12.48
CA ARG A 176 8.93 0.38 -13.73
C ARG A 176 7.90 1.52 -13.70
N ILE A 177 7.57 2.02 -12.51
CA ILE A 177 6.49 2.99 -12.28
C ILE A 177 7.06 4.37 -11.96
N LEU A 178 8.12 4.44 -11.15
CA LEU A 178 8.79 5.69 -10.78
C LEU A 178 10.30 5.49 -10.59
N PRO A 179 11.10 6.57 -10.62
CA PRO A 179 12.51 6.53 -10.22
C PRO A 179 12.70 5.94 -8.81
N VAL A 180 13.56 4.91 -8.70
CA VAL A 180 13.89 4.23 -7.43
C VAL A 180 15.40 4.33 -7.17
N THR A 181 15.76 4.70 -5.95
CA THR A 181 17.11 4.51 -5.37
C THR A 181 17.02 3.42 -4.31
N ALA A 182 17.71 2.30 -4.53
CA ALA A 182 17.72 1.17 -3.63
C ALA A 182 19.02 0.37 -3.80
N GLU A 183 19.43 -0.35 -2.75
CA GLU A 183 20.48 -1.36 -2.85
C GLU A 183 19.85 -2.75 -2.96
N PRO A 184 20.22 -3.55 -3.98
CA PRO A 184 19.76 -4.93 -4.09
C PRO A 184 20.21 -5.75 -2.89
N VAL A 185 19.34 -6.63 -2.43
CA VAL A 185 19.65 -7.55 -1.34
C VAL A 185 20.22 -8.83 -1.93
N ALA A 186 21.46 -9.18 -1.56
CA ALA A 186 22.03 -10.50 -1.80
C ALA A 186 21.79 -11.40 -0.58
N PHE A 187 21.49 -12.68 -0.82
CA PHE A 187 21.36 -13.71 0.20
C PHE A 187 22.24 -14.91 -0.16
#